data_AF-A0A0K1E5T4-F1
#
_entry.id   AF-A0A0K1E5T4-F1
#
_cell.length_a   1.000
_cell.length_b   1.000
_cell.length_c   1.000
_cell.angle_alpha   90.00
_cell.angle_beta   90.00
_cell.angle_gamma   90.00
#
_symmetry.space_group_name_H-M   'P 1'
#
loop_
_entity.id
_entity.type
_entity.pdbx_description
1 polymer ?
#
loop_
_entity_poly.entity_id
_entity_poly.type
_entity_poly.pdbx_seq_one_letter_code
_entity_poly.pdbx_strand_id
1 'polypeptide(L)'
;MPRSVIVIGSGAAGTAAAWRAQRLGCEVTMVSSGAGASALTSGAIDDVPWEQQARAARLLGVETLAAMPALPAPLVDWLEALGAWRVPASHGCLLATLAGRLRPARGHDSALLDLAATGGGRVLIPRASRADWDADALSDALNDDPRAKKMKLHFEAIDVPVLRFEDERRIADADLAVRHDHQDRRAWLAAGLRHALTQHGAVAAFLLGPWLGTRPGHAQEITREVGVPVGEALSGANSPAGLRFEISRDTQLTSVGVERVRRRVREVTAGSSRSSGHTAGFDVRLEGLDAPLHADAVVLATGGVLGGGVLYTPPEHGAGPDMPPGGRLPFALSFAAPVQLGDGHGPLEVVSSLFGPALDAIGWPSKDRQGLLEAVGVLCQGVHAAPRLLVAGDAIAARPRTLLEAAATGLRAGTEAASG
;
A
#
# COMPACT_ATOMS: atom_id res chain seq x y z
N MET A 1 -28.49 13.81 -15.05
CA MET A 1 -27.95 14.03 -13.69
C MET A 1 -26.65 13.25 -13.58
N PRO A 2 -25.63 13.74 -12.86
CA PRO A 2 -24.43 12.95 -12.60
C PRO A 2 -24.83 11.66 -11.89
N ARG A 3 -24.14 10.56 -12.22
CA ARG A 3 -24.37 9.26 -11.62
C ARG A 3 -23.76 9.23 -10.22
N SER A 4 -24.49 8.72 -9.23
CA SER A 4 -24.01 8.65 -7.85
C SER A 4 -23.23 7.35 -7.59
N VAL A 5 -21.97 7.45 -7.17
CA VAL A 5 -21.12 6.28 -6.89
C VAL A 5 -20.66 6.31 -5.44
N ILE A 6 -20.89 5.23 -4.71
CA ILE A 6 -20.33 5.04 -3.37
C ILE A 6 -19.10 4.12 -3.46
N VAL A 7 -17.97 4.59 -2.94
CA VAL A 7 -16.75 3.79 -2.78
C VAL A 7 -16.54 3.47 -1.31
N ILE A 8 -16.47 2.19 -0.97
CA ILE A 8 -16.29 1.71 0.40
C ILE A 8 -14.83 1.32 0.60
N GLY A 9 -14.10 2.09 1.41
CA GLY A 9 -12.67 1.93 1.68
C GLY A 9 -11.81 3.05 1.06
N SER A 10 -10.78 3.46 1.79
CA SER A 10 -9.88 4.57 1.43
C SER A 10 -8.40 4.17 1.35
N GLY A 11 -8.14 2.89 1.08
CA GLY A 11 -6.81 2.41 0.65
C GLY A 11 -6.58 2.70 -0.84
N ALA A 12 -5.44 2.24 -1.37
CA ALA A 12 -5.00 2.53 -2.75
C ALA A 12 -6.07 2.25 -3.81
N ALA A 13 -6.76 1.11 -3.71
CA ALA A 13 -7.83 0.73 -4.63
C ALA A 13 -9.04 1.67 -4.57
N GLY A 14 -9.49 2.02 -3.37
CA GLY A 14 -10.63 2.92 -3.17
C GLY A 14 -10.31 4.34 -3.63
N THR A 15 -9.11 4.83 -3.32
CA THR A 15 -8.60 6.12 -3.80
C THR A 15 -8.57 6.19 -5.32
N ALA A 16 -8.01 5.17 -5.97
CA ALA A 16 -7.95 5.10 -7.42
C ALA A 16 -9.34 5.01 -8.06
N ALA A 17 -10.25 4.21 -7.49
CA ALA A 17 -11.63 4.09 -7.96
C ALA A 17 -12.39 5.42 -7.86
N ALA A 18 -12.32 6.09 -6.70
CA ALA A 18 -12.99 7.36 -6.48
C ALA A 18 -12.45 8.46 -7.40
N TRP A 19 -11.12 8.58 -7.51
CA TRP A 19 -10.48 9.53 -8.41
C TRP A 19 -10.92 9.31 -9.86
N ARG A 20 -10.97 8.05 -10.32
CA ARG A 20 -11.35 7.73 -11.69
C ARG A 20 -12.82 8.01 -11.97
N ALA A 21 -13.73 7.58 -11.10
CA ALA A 21 -15.16 7.83 -11.25
C ALA A 21 -15.47 9.33 -11.25
N GLN A 22 -14.85 10.10 -10.36
CA GLN A 22 -14.99 11.55 -10.28
C GLN A 22 -14.51 12.24 -11.56
N ARG A 23 -13.35 11.83 -12.11
CA ARG A 23 -12.84 12.35 -13.40
C ARG A 23 -13.73 12.02 -14.60
N LEU A 24 -14.58 10.99 -14.49
CA LEU A 24 -15.56 10.62 -15.50
C LEU A 24 -16.93 11.30 -15.27
N GLY A 25 -17.03 12.25 -14.34
CA GLY A 25 -18.22 13.07 -14.12
C GLY A 25 -19.27 12.44 -13.18
N CYS A 26 -18.90 11.41 -12.42
CA CYS A 26 -19.77 10.88 -11.36
C CYS A 26 -19.74 11.81 -10.13
N GLU A 27 -20.82 11.76 -9.35
CA GLU A 27 -20.84 12.27 -7.98
C GLU A 27 -20.37 11.14 -7.06
N VAL A 28 -19.21 11.32 -6.40
CA VAL A 28 -18.58 10.25 -5.63
C VAL A 28 -18.57 10.54 -4.14
N THR A 29 -19.13 9.62 -3.35
CA THR A 29 -19.00 9.59 -1.90
C THR A 29 -18.12 8.41 -1.48
N MET A 30 -17.01 8.69 -0.80
CA MET A 30 -16.14 7.69 -0.20
C MET A 30 -16.51 7.47 1.26
N VAL A 31 -16.83 6.23 1.64
CA VAL A 31 -17.11 5.82 3.01
C VAL A 31 -15.95 4.99 3.54
N SER A 32 -15.34 5.39 4.65
CA SER A 32 -14.29 4.59 5.29
C SER A 32 -14.10 4.88 6.77
N SER A 33 -13.60 3.92 7.54
CA SER A 33 -13.14 4.13 8.93
C SER A 33 -11.63 4.37 9.06
N GLY A 34 -10.88 4.25 7.95
CA GLY A 34 -9.42 4.42 7.87
C GLY A 34 -8.86 3.91 6.54
N ALA A 35 -7.56 4.04 6.32
CA ALA A 35 -6.87 3.64 5.08
C ALA A 35 -6.74 2.12 4.86
N GLY A 36 -6.99 1.32 5.90
CA GLY A 36 -6.76 -0.12 5.87
C GLY A 36 -5.28 -0.47 5.68
N ALA A 37 -5.01 -1.56 4.97
CA ALA A 37 -3.66 -2.10 4.78
C ALA A 37 -2.70 -1.14 4.03
N SER A 38 -3.21 -0.19 3.23
CA SER A 38 -2.34 0.76 2.51
C SER A 38 -1.58 1.70 3.44
N ALA A 39 -2.07 1.98 4.65
CA ALA A 39 -1.31 2.73 5.66
C ALA A 39 -0.18 1.90 6.31
N LEU A 40 -0.16 0.59 6.09
CA LEU A 40 0.89 -0.30 6.57
C LEU A 40 2.01 -0.49 5.53
N THR A 41 1.99 0.27 4.43
CA THR A 41 3.00 0.15 3.38
C THR A 41 4.41 0.42 3.92
N SER A 42 5.37 -0.36 3.44
CA SER A 42 6.81 -0.11 3.61
C SER A 42 7.34 0.99 2.67
N GLY A 43 6.51 1.41 1.71
CA GLY A 43 6.91 2.29 0.62
C GLY A 43 7.47 1.56 -0.59
N ALA A 44 7.69 0.24 -0.55
CA ALA A 44 7.94 -0.50 -1.79
C ALA A 44 6.65 -0.64 -2.61
N ILE A 45 6.73 -0.32 -3.90
CA ILE A 45 5.57 -0.32 -4.80
C ILE A 45 5.78 -1.40 -5.84
N ASP A 46 4.90 -2.40 -5.86
CA ASP A 46 4.98 -3.55 -6.75
C ASP A 46 3.64 -3.81 -7.44
N ASP A 47 3.68 -4.49 -8.59
CA ASP A 47 2.54 -5.00 -9.36
C ASP A 47 2.31 -6.50 -9.10
N VAL A 48 3.39 -7.24 -8.86
CA VAL A 48 3.35 -8.65 -8.41
C VAL A 48 4.24 -8.82 -7.17
N PRO A 49 4.04 -9.86 -6.34
CA PRO A 49 4.93 -10.10 -5.20
C PRO A 49 6.38 -10.20 -5.66
N TRP A 50 7.27 -9.42 -5.03
CA TRP A 50 8.65 -9.26 -5.50
C TRP A 50 9.44 -10.59 -5.48
N GLU A 51 9.07 -11.54 -4.63
CA GLU A 51 9.63 -12.89 -4.59
C GLU A 51 9.29 -13.68 -5.86
N GLN A 52 8.08 -13.49 -6.40
CA GLN A 52 7.65 -14.11 -7.66
C GLN A 52 8.45 -13.52 -8.82
N GLN A 53 8.63 -12.20 -8.85
CA GLN A 53 9.45 -11.53 -9.85
C GLN A 53 10.91 -11.97 -9.79
N ALA A 54 11.50 -12.04 -8.59
CA ALA A 54 12.87 -12.51 -8.38
C ALA A 54 13.04 -13.98 -8.81
N ARG A 55 12.05 -14.83 -8.54
CA ARG A 55 12.05 -16.23 -8.97
C ARG A 55 11.96 -16.34 -10.50
N ALA A 56 11.04 -15.62 -11.12
CA ALA A 56 10.87 -15.60 -12.57
C ALA A 56 12.15 -15.12 -13.27
N ALA A 57 12.75 -14.04 -12.77
CA ALA A 57 14.01 -13.51 -13.30
C ALA A 57 15.14 -14.56 -13.25
N ARG A 58 15.26 -15.27 -12.12
CA ARG A 58 16.24 -16.36 -11.96
C ARG A 58 15.98 -17.51 -12.94
N LEU A 59 14.73 -17.94 -13.11
CA LEU A 59 14.37 -19.04 -14.01
C LEU A 59 14.62 -18.71 -15.47
N LEU A 60 14.39 -17.45 -15.86
CA LEU A 60 14.59 -16.96 -17.23
C LEU A 60 16.03 -16.51 -17.50
N GLY A 61 16.90 -16.48 -16.49
CA GLY A 61 18.27 -15.97 -16.62
C GLY A 61 18.34 -14.47 -16.93
N VAL A 62 17.31 -13.71 -16.60
CA VAL A 62 17.23 -12.26 -16.82
C VAL A 62 17.50 -11.48 -15.53
N GLU A 63 17.96 -10.24 -15.66
CA GLU A 63 18.18 -9.39 -14.49
C GLU A 63 16.87 -8.91 -13.87
N THR A 64 16.76 -8.93 -12.54
CA THR A 64 15.53 -8.52 -11.84
C THR A 64 15.19 -7.03 -12.03
N LEU A 65 16.19 -6.20 -12.34
CA LEU A 65 16.01 -4.77 -12.61
C LEU A 65 15.91 -4.46 -14.11
N ALA A 66 15.82 -5.49 -14.97
CA ALA A 66 15.75 -5.33 -16.41
C ALA A 66 14.48 -4.57 -16.86
N ALA A 67 14.37 -4.35 -18.17
CA ALA A 67 13.30 -3.61 -18.80
C ALA A 67 11.92 -4.06 -18.29
N MET A 68 11.25 -3.16 -17.58
CA MET A 68 9.92 -3.42 -17.04
C MET A 68 8.84 -3.05 -18.06
N PRO A 69 7.73 -3.81 -18.15
CA PRO A 69 6.62 -3.44 -19.02
C PRO A 69 6.07 -2.06 -18.68
N ALA A 70 5.74 -1.27 -19.70
CA ALA A 70 5.10 0.03 -19.51
C ALA A 70 3.79 -0.12 -18.73
N LEU A 71 3.57 0.80 -17.78
CA LEU A 71 2.31 0.83 -17.04
C LEU A 71 1.18 1.33 -17.95
N PRO A 72 -0.07 0.87 -17.76
CA PRO A 72 -1.22 1.43 -18.44
C PRO A 72 -1.35 2.94 -18.18
N ALA A 73 -1.67 3.73 -19.20
CA ALA A 73 -1.76 5.20 -19.09
C ALA A 73 -2.66 5.69 -17.93
N PRO A 74 -3.86 5.12 -17.67
CA PRO A 74 -4.68 5.55 -16.53
C PRO A 74 -3.99 5.37 -15.17
N LEU A 75 -3.11 4.36 -15.05
CA LEU A 75 -2.35 4.12 -13.83
C LEU A 75 -1.22 5.15 -13.68
N VAL A 76 -0.54 5.49 -14.76
CA VAL A 76 0.47 6.57 -14.77
C VAL A 76 -0.17 7.90 -14.35
N ASP A 77 -1.28 8.29 -14.97
CA ASP A 77 -2.00 9.53 -14.65
C ASP A 77 -2.40 9.59 -13.16
N TRP A 78 -2.84 8.47 -12.60
CA TRP A 78 -3.24 8.41 -11.19
C TRP A 78 -2.03 8.48 -10.25
N LEU A 79 -0.93 7.80 -10.59
CA LEU A 79 0.31 7.86 -9.81
C LEU A 79 0.88 9.28 -9.77
N GLU A 80 0.89 9.97 -10.92
CA GLU A 80 1.28 11.38 -11.01
C GLU A 80 0.38 12.27 -10.16
N ALA A 81 -0.95 12.07 -10.23
CA ALA A 81 -1.90 12.82 -9.41
C ALA A 81 -1.79 12.51 -7.91
N LEU A 82 -1.36 11.31 -7.53
CA LEU A 82 -1.19 10.90 -6.13
C LEU A 82 0.07 11.55 -5.54
N GLY A 83 1.17 11.56 -6.31
CA GLY A 83 2.44 12.21 -5.95
C GLY A 83 3.25 11.56 -4.82
N ALA A 84 2.70 10.57 -4.10
CA ALA A 84 3.41 9.85 -3.05
C ALA A 84 4.45 8.86 -3.60
N TRP A 85 4.18 8.28 -4.76
CA TRP A 85 4.91 7.14 -5.30
C TRP A 85 5.60 7.48 -6.62
N ARG A 86 6.77 6.88 -6.82
CA ARG A 86 7.57 7.01 -8.03
C ARG A 86 7.74 5.62 -8.63
N VAL A 87 7.30 5.47 -9.87
CA VAL A 87 7.44 4.22 -10.61
C VAL A 87 8.18 4.53 -11.91
N PRO A 88 9.46 4.13 -12.04
CA PRO A 88 10.19 4.37 -13.27
C PRO A 88 9.53 3.67 -14.47
N ALA A 89 9.51 4.36 -15.61
CA ALA A 89 8.80 3.88 -16.79
C ALA A 89 9.35 2.54 -17.31
N SER A 90 10.69 2.41 -17.35
CA SER A 90 11.38 1.35 -18.08
C SER A 90 12.25 0.43 -17.23
N HIS A 91 12.45 0.70 -15.94
CA HIS A 91 13.29 -0.13 -15.07
C HIS A 91 12.68 -0.29 -13.67
N GLY A 92 13.20 -1.24 -12.91
CA GLY A 92 12.89 -1.37 -11.48
C GLY A 92 13.75 -0.47 -10.61
N CYS A 93 13.44 -0.44 -9.33
CA CYS A 93 14.20 0.24 -8.28
C CYS A 93 14.93 -0.77 -7.40
N LEU A 94 15.96 -0.31 -6.69
CA LEU A 94 16.66 -1.11 -5.69
C LEU A 94 16.69 -0.40 -4.34
N LEU A 95 16.06 -1.01 -3.35
CA LEU A 95 15.80 -0.39 -2.05
C LEU A 95 16.59 -1.11 -0.95
N ALA A 96 17.34 -0.37 -0.15
CA ALA A 96 17.99 -0.92 1.04
C ALA A 96 16.96 -1.11 2.16
N THR A 97 16.93 -2.29 2.78
CA THR A 97 16.06 -2.58 3.92
C THR A 97 16.79 -2.40 5.24
N LEU A 98 16.08 -2.12 6.33
CA LEU A 98 16.64 -2.14 7.70
C LEU A 98 17.21 -3.52 8.13
N ALA A 99 16.94 -4.59 7.38
CA ALA A 99 17.55 -5.91 7.61
C ALA A 99 18.90 -6.11 6.86
N GLY A 100 19.48 -5.05 6.27
CA GLY A 100 20.77 -5.13 5.57
C GLY A 100 20.71 -5.89 4.23
N ARG A 101 19.60 -5.78 3.50
CA ARG A 101 19.39 -6.43 2.19
C ARG A 101 18.95 -5.43 1.14
N LEU A 102 19.30 -5.70 -0.12
CA LEU A 102 18.80 -4.93 -1.26
C LEU A 102 17.58 -5.63 -1.89
N ARG A 103 16.42 -4.97 -1.79
CA ARG A 103 15.13 -5.45 -2.30
C ARG A 103 14.80 -4.79 -3.64
N PRO A 104 14.60 -5.54 -4.73
CA PRO A 104 14.07 -4.99 -5.98
C PRO A 104 12.61 -4.59 -5.80
N ALA A 105 12.17 -3.55 -6.50
CA ALA A 105 10.76 -3.14 -6.54
C ALA A 105 10.39 -2.59 -7.91
N ARG A 106 9.10 -2.57 -8.26
CA ARG A 106 8.62 -1.88 -9.48
C ARG A 106 8.78 -0.37 -9.35
N GLY A 107 8.54 0.17 -8.16
CA GLY A 107 8.70 1.58 -7.79
C GLY A 107 8.83 1.75 -6.27
N HIS A 108 8.77 2.98 -5.80
CA HIS A 108 8.99 3.30 -4.41
C HIS A 108 8.25 4.56 -3.95
N ASP A 109 8.02 4.67 -2.65
CA ASP A 109 7.62 5.90 -1.99
C ASP A 109 8.68 6.98 -2.17
N SER A 110 8.22 8.22 -2.30
CA SER A 110 9.07 9.36 -2.62
C SER A 110 10.23 9.60 -1.65
N ALA A 111 10.18 9.16 -0.40
CA ALA A 111 11.31 9.34 0.50
C ALA A 111 12.35 8.21 0.46
N LEU A 112 12.00 7.03 -0.06
CA LEU A 112 12.93 5.92 -0.16
C LEU A 112 14.05 6.21 -1.17
N LEU A 113 15.27 5.80 -0.84
CA LEU A 113 16.42 5.92 -1.73
C LEU A 113 16.40 4.82 -2.80
N ASP A 114 16.27 5.21 -4.07
CA ASP A 114 16.48 4.29 -5.19
C ASP A 114 17.98 4.18 -5.52
N LEU A 115 18.59 3.08 -5.07
CA LEU A 115 20.00 2.78 -5.32
C LEU A 115 20.26 2.35 -6.76
N ALA A 116 19.23 1.97 -7.53
CA ALA A 116 19.43 1.68 -8.95
C ALA A 116 19.80 2.95 -9.73
N ALA A 117 19.24 4.09 -9.33
CA ALA A 117 19.45 5.38 -9.98
C ALA A 117 20.85 5.99 -9.73
N THR A 118 21.62 5.49 -8.75
CA THR A 118 22.96 6.03 -8.46
C THR A 118 24.03 5.54 -9.44
N GLY A 119 23.80 4.41 -10.13
CA GLY A 119 24.78 3.81 -11.05
C GLY A 119 26.03 3.24 -10.35
N GLY A 120 25.98 3.05 -9.02
CA GLY A 120 27.09 2.58 -8.20
C GLY A 120 27.73 3.70 -7.35
N GLY A 121 28.83 3.38 -6.67
CA GLY A 121 29.60 4.34 -5.87
C GLY A 121 29.35 4.27 -4.37
N ARG A 122 29.88 5.26 -3.64
CA ARG A 122 29.87 5.31 -2.18
C ARG A 122 28.55 5.86 -1.63
N VAL A 123 27.89 5.09 -0.77
CA VAL A 123 26.65 5.48 -0.07
C VAL A 123 26.98 5.64 1.41
N LEU A 124 26.80 6.84 1.92
CA LEU A 124 27.08 7.17 3.32
C LEU A 124 25.88 6.87 4.21
N ILE A 125 26.11 6.22 5.35
CA ILE A 125 25.10 5.85 6.34
C ILE A 125 25.42 6.55 7.66
N PRO A 126 24.74 7.67 8.01
CA PRO A 126 25.00 8.36 9.26
C PRO A 126 24.66 7.49 10.48
N ARG A 127 25.58 7.40 11.45
CA ARG A 127 25.32 6.77 12.75
C ARG A 127 24.28 7.59 13.52
N ALA A 128 23.28 6.90 14.05
CA ALA A 128 22.26 7.48 14.90
C ALA A 128 21.91 6.51 16.02
N SER A 129 21.80 7.02 17.25
CA SER A 129 21.45 6.22 18.42
C SER A 129 19.94 6.00 18.48
N ARG A 130 19.42 5.11 17.63
CA ARG A 130 18.01 4.68 17.62
C ARG A 130 17.93 3.15 17.63
N ALA A 131 16.88 2.60 18.24
CA ALA A 131 16.75 1.16 18.45
C ALA A 131 16.76 0.36 17.13
N ASP A 132 16.13 0.88 16.08
CA ASP A 132 15.97 0.20 14.80
C ASP A 132 17.00 0.66 13.74
N TRP A 133 18.09 1.31 14.17
CA TRP A 133 19.12 1.84 13.27
C TRP A 133 20.54 1.57 13.79
N ASP A 134 21.18 0.56 13.21
CA ASP A 134 22.60 0.27 13.40
C ASP A 134 23.31 0.49 12.06
N ALA A 135 23.93 1.66 11.91
CA ALA A 135 24.57 2.04 10.65
C ALA A 135 25.77 1.16 10.30
N ASP A 136 26.52 0.69 11.31
CA ASP A 136 27.70 -0.16 11.11
C ASP A 136 27.26 -1.56 10.63
N ALA A 137 26.31 -2.18 11.35
CA ALA A 137 25.75 -3.47 10.94
C ALA A 137 25.07 -3.40 9.57
N LEU A 138 24.35 -2.31 9.27
CA LEU A 138 23.74 -2.08 7.96
C LEU A 138 24.80 -1.94 6.87
N SER A 139 25.84 -1.16 7.11
CA SER A 139 26.95 -0.98 6.17
C SER A 139 27.59 -2.31 5.81
N ASP A 140 27.92 -3.13 6.81
CA ASP A 140 28.54 -4.44 6.62
C ASP A 140 27.61 -5.39 5.83
N ALA A 141 26.36 -5.54 6.27
CA ALA A 141 25.40 -6.43 5.63
C ALA A 141 25.07 -6.02 4.19
N LEU A 142 24.93 -4.71 3.91
CA LEU A 142 24.66 -4.20 2.57
C LEU A 142 25.86 -4.35 1.65
N ASN A 143 27.08 -4.14 2.14
CA ASN A 143 28.30 -4.42 1.38
C ASN A 143 28.42 -5.89 1.02
N ASP A 144 27.90 -6.78 1.85
CA ASP A 144 27.89 -8.22 1.59
C ASP A 144 26.79 -8.70 0.63
N ASP A 145 25.78 -7.87 0.37
CA ASP A 145 24.69 -8.21 -0.55
C ASP A 145 25.22 -8.41 -1.99
N PRO A 146 24.92 -9.56 -2.65
CA PRO A 146 25.39 -9.82 -4.01
C PRO A 146 24.96 -8.75 -5.03
N ARG A 147 23.81 -8.10 -4.83
CA ARG A 147 23.34 -7.03 -5.71
C ARG A 147 24.18 -5.76 -5.54
N ALA A 148 24.61 -5.43 -4.31
CA ALA A 148 25.50 -4.31 -4.05
C ALA A 148 26.83 -4.48 -4.78
N LYS A 149 27.44 -5.67 -4.63
CA LYS A 149 28.68 -6.06 -5.31
C LYS A 149 28.56 -5.94 -6.83
N LYS A 150 27.47 -6.46 -7.40
CA LYS A 150 27.18 -6.37 -8.83
C LYS A 150 27.05 -4.92 -9.32
N MET A 151 26.39 -4.07 -8.54
CA MET A 151 26.19 -2.65 -8.86
C MET A 151 27.37 -1.75 -8.49
N LYS A 152 28.45 -2.31 -7.92
CA LYS A 152 29.60 -1.56 -7.41
C LYS A 152 29.19 -0.48 -6.40
N LEU A 153 28.20 -0.81 -5.57
CA LEU A 153 27.81 0.01 -4.42
C LEU A 153 28.74 -0.31 -3.25
N HIS A 154 29.15 0.73 -2.52
CA HIS A 154 29.93 0.61 -1.30
C HIS A 154 29.28 1.44 -0.20
N PHE A 155 28.91 0.81 0.90
CA PHE A 155 28.27 1.46 2.03
C PHE A 155 29.32 1.79 3.09
N GLU A 156 29.18 2.95 3.75
CA GLU A 156 30.12 3.40 4.77
C GLU A 156 29.37 4.11 5.90
N ALA A 157 29.51 3.59 7.11
CA ALA A 157 28.97 4.21 8.31
C ALA A 157 29.84 5.39 8.77
N ILE A 158 29.22 6.54 9.02
CA ILE A 158 29.92 7.79 9.34
C ILE A 158 29.31 8.54 10.53
N ASP A 159 30.11 9.38 11.17
CA ASP A 159 29.67 10.22 12.29
C ASP A 159 29.18 11.58 11.79
N VAL A 160 27.87 11.66 11.52
CA VAL A 160 27.18 12.90 11.14
C VAL A 160 25.93 13.04 11.98
N PRO A 161 25.74 14.16 12.71
CA PRO A 161 24.52 14.37 13.49
C PRO A 161 23.28 14.39 12.58
N VAL A 162 22.40 13.41 12.75
CA VAL A 162 21.07 13.36 12.11
C VAL A 162 19.92 13.52 13.12
N LEU A 163 20.23 13.39 14.40
CA LEU A 163 19.36 13.73 15.52
C LEU A 163 19.79 15.08 16.11
N ARG A 164 18.85 15.99 16.28
CA ARG A 164 19.06 17.34 16.81
C ARG A 164 18.78 17.42 18.30
N PHE A 165 17.83 16.64 18.81
CA PHE A 165 17.41 16.67 20.20
C PHE A 165 17.54 15.28 20.84
N GLU A 166 17.78 15.24 22.14
CA GLU A 166 18.07 13.99 22.86
C GLU A 166 16.85 13.04 22.93
N ASP A 167 15.65 13.59 22.97
CA ASP A 167 14.41 12.83 22.97
C ASP A 167 14.14 12.12 21.63
N GLU A 168 14.72 12.61 20.53
CA GLU A 168 14.63 11.98 19.21
C GLU A 168 15.30 10.59 19.16
N ARG A 169 15.99 10.15 20.21
CA ARG A 169 16.49 8.77 20.31
C ARG A 169 15.39 7.76 20.65
N ARG A 170 14.26 8.21 21.23
CA ARG A 170 13.24 7.34 21.86
C ARG A 170 11.84 7.47 21.27
N ILE A 171 11.56 8.51 20.48
CA ILE A 171 10.26 8.67 19.82
C ILE A 171 10.11 7.72 18.64
N ALA A 172 8.87 7.47 18.21
CA ALA A 172 8.58 6.66 17.03
C ALA A 172 9.12 7.32 15.75
N ASP A 173 9.40 6.52 14.71
CA ASP A 173 9.87 7.02 13.42
C ASP A 173 8.89 8.01 12.79
N ALA A 174 7.59 7.78 12.95
CA ALA A 174 6.53 8.69 12.55
C ALA A 174 6.65 10.08 13.20
N ASP A 175 6.90 10.14 14.51
CA ASP A 175 7.04 11.41 15.22
C ASP A 175 8.30 12.16 14.79
N LEU A 176 9.40 11.43 14.54
CA LEU A 176 10.63 12.02 14.02
C LEU A 176 10.45 12.53 12.58
N ALA A 177 9.73 11.79 11.74
CA ALA A 177 9.36 12.22 10.40
C ALA A 177 8.56 13.53 10.44
N VAL A 178 7.57 13.65 11.33
CA VAL A 178 6.80 14.90 11.52
C VAL A 178 7.72 16.06 11.91
N ARG A 179 8.73 15.85 12.75
CA ARG A 179 9.69 16.90 13.09
C ARG A 179 10.46 17.39 11.86
N HIS A 180 10.85 16.48 10.97
CA HIS A 180 11.57 16.82 9.75
C HIS A 180 10.72 17.66 8.78
N ASP A 181 9.39 17.61 8.85
CA ASP A 181 8.53 18.48 8.04
C ASP A 181 8.70 19.98 8.35
N HIS A 182 9.26 20.35 9.51
CA HIS A 182 9.60 21.74 9.84
C HIS A 182 10.81 22.23 9.04
N GLN A 183 10.68 23.41 8.41
CA GLN A 183 11.72 24.02 7.57
C GLN A 183 13.08 24.13 8.29
N ASP A 184 13.10 24.58 9.54
CA ASP A 184 14.35 24.72 10.31
C ASP A 184 15.02 23.37 10.61
N ARG A 185 14.21 22.32 10.78
CA ARG A 185 14.71 20.96 11.03
C ARG A 185 15.31 20.38 9.75
N ARG A 186 14.64 20.57 8.61
CA ARG A 186 15.14 20.19 7.28
C ARG A 186 16.45 20.91 6.93
N ALA A 187 16.47 22.23 7.07
CA ALA A 187 17.64 23.05 6.75
C ALA A 187 18.85 22.70 7.62
N TRP A 188 18.64 22.42 8.91
CA TRP A 188 19.68 21.90 9.81
C TRP A 188 20.27 20.58 9.31
N LEU A 189 19.42 19.63 8.90
CA LEU A 189 19.86 18.31 8.43
C LEU A 189 20.65 18.45 7.13
N ALA A 190 20.13 19.22 6.17
CA ALA A 190 20.79 19.47 4.90
C ALA A 190 22.16 20.17 5.08
N ALA A 191 22.28 21.10 6.03
CA ALA A 191 23.56 21.72 6.36
C ALA A 191 24.57 20.70 6.92
N GLY A 192 24.15 19.81 7.82
CA GLY A 192 25.00 18.74 8.36
C GLY A 192 25.48 17.76 7.29
N LEU A 193 24.58 17.30 6.42
CA LEU A 193 24.92 16.39 5.32
C LEU A 193 25.86 17.04 4.29
N ARG A 194 25.66 18.32 3.96
CA ARG A 194 26.60 19.06 3.10
C ARG A 194 27.98 19.19 3.73
N HIS A 195 28.05 19.46 5.02
CA HIS A 195 29.34 19.50 5.71
C HIS A 195 30.06 18.15 5.59
N ALA A 196 29.34 17.03 5.78
CA ALA A 196 29.90 15.70 5.60
C ALA A 196 30.45 15.44 4.18
N LEU A 197 29.80 15.94 3.12
CA LEU A 197 30.35 15.84 1.75
C LEU A 197 31.74 16.48 1.63
N THR A 198 31.99 17.60 2.31
CA THR A 198 33.31 18.25 2.29
C THR A 198 34.41 17.40 2.96
N GLN A 199 34.02 16.52 3.90
CA GLN A 199 34.95 15.66 4.64
C GLN A 199 35.19 14.31 3.95
N HIS A 200 34.18 13.74 3.30
CA HIS A 200 34.23 12.37 2.76
C HIS A 200 34.46 12.30 1.24
N GLY A 201 34.50 13.44 0.53
CA GLY A 201 34.82 13.50 -0.89
C GLY A 201 33.67 13.06 -1.80
N ALA A 202 33.98 12.34 -2.88
CA ALA A 202 32.97 11.90 -3.85
C ALA A 202 32.05 10.82 -3.25
N VAL A 203 30.75 11.13 -3.21
CA VAL A 203 29.68 10.33 -2.61
C VAL A 203 28.54 10.25 -3.61
N ALA A 204 27.96 9.05 -3.76
CA ALA A 204 26.84 8.78 -4.64
C ALA A 204 25.49 9.09 -3.97
N ALA A 205 25.35 8.84 -2.67
CA ALA A 205 24.12 9.12 -1.92
C ALA A 205 24.29 9.09 -0.39
N PHE A 206 23.29 9.58 0.34
CA PHE A 206 23.08 9.31 1.77
C PHE A 206 21.87 8.39 1.98
N LEU A 207 22.05 7.35 2.78
CA LEU A 207 20.99 6.47 3.26
C LEU A 207 20.72 6.75 4.74
N LEU A 208 19.49 7.17 5.06
CA LEU A 208 19.04 7.43 6.43
C LEU A 208 17.97 6.43 6.85
N GLY A 209 17.64 6.43 8.16
CA GLY A 209 16.47 5.73 8.65
C GLY A 209 15.16 6.34 8.13
N PRO A 210 14.03 5.66 8.35
CA PRO A 210 12.74 5.98 7.74
C PRO A 210 12.08 7.20 8.42
N TRP A 211 12.68 8.38 8.33
CA TRP A 211 12.22 9.57 9.06
C TRP A 211 12.43 10.91 8.31
N LEU A 212 12.54 10.91 6.99
CA LEU A 212 12.70 12.11 6.13
C LEU A 212 11.37 12.77 5.76
N GLY A 213 10.53 13.07 6.75
CA GLY A 213 9.28 13.81 6.56
C GLY A 213 8.05 12.94 6.32
N THR A 214 6.87 13.45 6.67
CA THR A 214 5.57 12.80 6.37
C THR A 214 4.92 13.35 5.11
N ARG A 215 5.50 14.37 4.49
CA ARG A 215 4.98 14.97 3.24
C ARG A 215 5.70 14.43 2.00
N PRO A 216 4.96 14.12 0.91
CA PRO A 216 5.57 13.80 -0.37
C PRO A 216 6.52 14.91 -0.84
N GLY A 217 7.65 14.54 -1.44
CA GLY A 217 8.61 15.52 -1.98
C GLY A 217 9.69 15.99 -1.00
N HIS A 218 9.54 15.72 0.30
CA HIS A 218 10.43 16.26 1.33
C HIS A 218 11.89 15.76 1.20
N ALA A 219 12.09 14.47 0.95
CA ALA A 219 13.43 13.93 0.70
C ALA A 219 14.09 14.52 -0.56
N GLN A 220 13.29 14.89 -1.58
CA GLN A 220 13.81 15.57 -2.78
C GLN A 220 14.22 17.01 -2.51
N GLU A 221 13.54 17.70 -1.59
CA GLU A 221 13.98 19.02 -1.14
C GLU A 221 15.36 18.92 -0.48
N ILE A 222 15.54 17.95 0.43
CA ILE A 222 16.84 17.68 1.07
C ILE A 222 17.89 17.31 0.02
N THR A 223 17.56 16.43 -0.92
CA THR A 223 18.44 16.05 -2.04
C THR A 223 18.91 17.27 -2.84
N ARG A 224 17.99 18.20 -3.19
CA ARG A 224 18.35 19.43 -3.90
C ARG A 224 19.23 20.36 -3.06
N GLU A 225 18.96 20.48 -1.77
CA GLU A 225 19.76 21.32 -0.86
C GLU A 225 21.16 20.74 -0.63
N VAL A 226 21.30 19.41 -0.57
CA VAL A 226 22.57 18.71 -0.31
C VAL A 226 23.41 18.56 -1.57
N GLY A 227 22.78 18.37 -2.73
CA GLY A 227 23.47 18.22 -4.03
C GLY A 227 23.76 16.78 -4.44
N VAL A 228 23.47 15.79 -3.59
CA VAL A 228 23.49 14.35 -3.92
C VAL A 228 22.18 13.70 -3.45
N PRO A 229 21.77 12.56 -4.01
CA PRO A 229 20.61 11.81 -3.52
C PRO A 229 20.63 11.55 -2.01
N VAL A 230 19.53 11.90 -1.34
CA VAL A 230 19.30 11.63 0.08
C VAL A 230 17.96 10.92 0.21
N GLY A 231 17.94 9.76 0.84
CA GLY A 231 16.70 9.00 1.01
C GLY A 231 16.75 8.02 2.18
N GLU A 232 15.61 7.40 2.42
CA GLU A 232 15.36 6.47 3.52
C GLU A 232 15.66 5.03 3.11
N ALA A 233 16.05 4.22 4.10
CA ALA A 233 15.95 2.77 4.05
C ALA A 233 14.48 2.34 4.19
N LEU A 234 14.13 1.27 3.49
CA LEU A 234 12.84 0.61 3.58
C LEU A 234 12.69 -0.05 4.96
N SER A 235 11.61 0.32 5.66
CA SER A 235 11.19 -0.24 6.94
C SER A 235 9.92 -1.09 6.77
N GLY A 236 9.54 -1.80 7.84
CA GLY A 236 8.39 -2.70 7.83
C GLY A 236 7.04 -1.98 7.86
N ALA A 237 6.02 -2.66 8.40
CA ALA A 237 4.72 -2.06 8.64
C ALA A 237 4.82 -0.88 9.62
N ASN A 238 3.85 0.04 9.55
CA ASN A 238 3.78 1.28 10.34
C ASN A 238 4.93 2.27 10.05
N SER A 239 5.46 2.27 8.84
CA SER A 239 6.45 3.24 8.40
C SER A 239 5.83 4.63 8.09
N PRO A 240 6.62 5.71 8.09
CA PRO A 240 6.16 7.01 7.59
C PRO A 240 5.72 7.02 6.11
N ALA A 241 6.05 5.99 5.32
CA ALA A 241 5.49 5.85 3.97
C ALA A 241 3.96 5.68 3.98
N GLY A 242 3.41 5.05 5.02
CA GLY A 242 1.97 4.98 5.25
C GLY A 242 1.33 6.34 5.46
N LEU A 243 1.95 7.18 6.30
CA LEU A 243 1.49 8.56 6.54
C LEU A 243 1.59 9.42 5.28
N ARG A 244 2.68 9.30 4.51
CA ARG A 244 2.84 9.96 3.20
C ARG A 244 1.73 9.57 2.25
N PHE A 245 1.38 8.29 2.17
CA PHE A 245 0.24 7.82 1.38
C PHE A 245 -1.08 8.45 1.85
N GLU A 246 -1.37 8.45 3.16
CA GLU A 246 -2.62 9.02 3.68
C GLU A 246 -2.75 10.53 3.38
N ILE A 247 -1.67 11.29 3.53
CA ILE A 247 -1.62 12.74 3.20
C ILE A 247 -1.82 12.97 1.70
N SER A 248 -1.13 12.20 0.85
CA SER A 248 -1.29 12.27 -0.60
C SER A 248 -2.70 11.90 -1.05
N ARG A 249 -3.26 10.83 -0.50
CA ARG A 249 -4.64 10.42 -0.75
C ARG A 249 -5.60 11.55 -0.41
N ASP A 250 -5.51 12.10 0.79
CA ASP A 250 -6.45 13.12 1.25
C ASP A 250 -6.36 14.39 0.41
N THR A 251 -5.14 14.77 0.04
CA THR A 251 -4.88 15.86 -0.91
C THR A 251 -5.53 15.58 -2.27
N GLN A 252 -5.33 14.38 -2.83
CA GLN A 252 -5.88 13.99 -4.13
C GLN A 252 -7.41 13.95 -4.11
N LEU A 253 -8.02 13.32 -3.11
CA LEU A 253 -9.48 13.22 -3.01
C LEU A 253 -10.12 14.60 -2.86
N THR A 254 -9.48 15.49 -2.10
CA THR A 254 -9.94 16.88 -1.94
C THR A 254 -9.83 17.64 -3.26
N SER A 255 -8.73 17.47 -4.01
CA SER A 255 -8.51 18.21 -5.26
C SER A 255 -9.50 17.83 -6.38
N VAL A 256 -10.04 16.61 -6.37
CA VAL A 256 -11.09 16.19 -7.31
C VAL A 256 -12.52 16.37 -6.77
N GLY A 257 -12.68 16.78 -5.51
CA GLY A 257 -14.00 17.04 -4.92
C GLY A 257 -14.78 15.80 -4.52
N VAL A 258 -14.11 14.71 -4.11
CA VAL A 258 -14.77 13.52 -3.56
C VAL A 258 -15.29 13.81 -2.15
N GLU A 259 -16.56 13.53 -1.90
CA GLU A 259 -17.14 13.61 -0.55
C GLU A 259 -16.60 12.47 0.31
N ARG A 260 -16.25 12.73 1.57
CA ARG A 260 -15.68 11.73 2.49
C ARG A 260 -16.53 11.59 3.74
N VAL A 261 -17.01 10.38 3.99
CA VAL A 261 -17.80 10.02 5.18
C VAL A 261 -17.00 9.06 6.07
N ARG A 262 -16.62 9.53 7.26
CA ARG A 262 -15.87 8.72 8.23
C ARG A 262 -16.80 7.89 9.12
N ARG A 263 -17.23 6.74 8.60
CA ARG A 263 -18.11 5.77 9.27
C ARG A 263 -17.80 4.34 8.82
N ARG A 264 -18.27 3.36 9.60
CA ARG A 264 -18.32 1.96 9.17
C ARG A 264 -19.59 1.69 8.39
N VAL A 265 -19.48 0.90 7.33
CA VAL A 265 -20.64 0.35 6.61
C VAL A 265 -21.15 -0.85 7.40
N ARG A 266 -22.47 -0.98 7.51
CA ARG A 266 -23.13 -2.15 8.12
C ARG A 266 -23.72 -3.07 7.08
N GLU A 267 -24.27 -2.50 6.01
CA GLU A 267 -25.00 -3.24 5.01
C GLU A 267 -24.99 -2.52 3.66
N VAL A 268 -24.89 -3.29 2.58
CA VAL A 268 -25.15 -2.86 1.20
C VAL A 268 -26.26 -3.75 0.66
N THR A 269 -27.37 -3.16 0.22
CA THR A 269 -28.50 -3.89 -0.39
C THR A 269 -28.85 -3.32 -1.76
N ALA A 270 -29.34 -4.16 -2.67
CA ALA A 270 -29.99 -3.67 -3.88
C ALA A 270 -31.25 -2.89 -3.48
N GLY A 271 -31.36 -1.65 -3.93
CA GLY A 271 -32.52 -0.80 -3.70
C GLY A 271 -33.73 -1.29 -4.50
N SER A 272 -34.94 -0.98 -4.03
CA SER A 272 -36.15 -1.24 -4.80
C SER A 272 -36.17 -0.40 -6.08
N SER A 273 -36.55 -1.01 -7.21
CA SER A 273 -36.71 -0.31 -8.50
C SER A 273 -37.62 0.90 -8.33
N ARG A 274 -37.11 2.10 -8.66
CA ARG A 274 -37.95 3.30 -8.78
C ARG A 274 -38.91 3.07 -9.95
N SER A 275 -40.17 3.43 -9.78
CA SER A 275 -41.32 3.18 -10.65
C SER A 275 -41.27 3.82 -12.06
N SER A 276 -40.08 4.00 -12.64
CA SER A 276 -39.88 4.64 -13.93
C SER A 276 -38.62 4.12 -14.64
N GLY A 277 -38.56 2.82 -14.97
CA GLY A 277 -37.62 2.29 -15.99
C GLY A 277 -36.11 2.44 -15.72
N HIS A 278 -35.70 2.91 -14.53
CA HIS A 278 -34.30 2.99 -14.13
C HIS A 278 -33.90 1.70 -13.42
N THR A 279 -32.70 1.19 -13.71
CA THR A 279 -32.08 0.07 -13.01
C THR A 279 -32.04 0.34 -11.50
N ALA A 280 -32.38 -0.66 -10.70
CA ALA A 280 -32.25 -0.60 -9.25
C ALA A 280 -30.85 -0.11 -8.84
N GLY A 281 -30.81 0.89 -7.95
CA GLY A 281 -29.57 1.36 -7.32
C GLY A 281 -29.21 0.51 -6.10
N PHE A 282 -28.40 1.06 -5.20
CA PHE A 282 -28.02 0.44 -3.93
C PHE A 282 -28.33 1.37 -2.77
N ASP A 283 -28.68 0.75 -1.65
CA ASP A 283 -28.79 1.39 -0.34
C ASP A 283 -27.58 0.96 0.50
N VAL A 284 -26.82 1.93 0.99
CA VAL A 284 -25.64 1.71 1.84
C VAL A 284 -25.94 2.24 3.22
N ARG A 285 -26.07 1.33 4.20
CA ARG A 285 -26.36 1.67 5.60
C ARG A 285 -25.07 1.84 6.38
N LEU A 286 -24.99 2.95 7.10
CA LEU A 286 -23.82 3.34 7.89
C LEU A 286 -24.11 3.21 9.38
N GLU A 287 -23.07 2.92 10.16
CA GLU A 287 -23.17 2.91 11.60
C GLU A 287 -23.50 4.30 12.16
N GLY A 288 -24.52 4.36 13.03
CA GLY A 288 -24.97 5.59 13.68
C GLY A 288 -25.76 6.55 12.79
N LEU A 289 -26.23 6.09 11.63
CA LEU A 289 -27.13 6.83 10.75
C LEU A 289 -28.37 6.00 10.43
N ASP A 290 -29.56 6.59 10.60
CA ASP A 290 -30.84 5.90 10.37
C ASP A 290 -31.20 5.82 8.88
N ALA A 291 -30.85 6.86 8.11
CA ALA A 291 -31.10 6.92 6.68
C ALA A 291 -29.95 6.29 5.88
N PRO A 292 -30.23 5.39 4.91
CA PRO A 292 -29.20 4.86 4.02
C PRO A 292 -28.73 5.94 3.03
N LEU A 293 -27.49 5.80 2.56
CA LEU A 293 -27.01 6.51 1.38
C LEU A 293 -27.46 5.75 0.13
N HIS A 294 -27.98 6.47 -0.86
CA HIS A 294 -28.38 5.88 -2.14
C HIS A 294 -27.29 6.07 -3.19
N ALA A 295 -27.04 5.03 -3.98
CA ALA A 295 -26.08 5.08 -5.08
C ALA A 295 -26.59 4.35 -6.33
N ASP A 296 -26.12 4.78 -7.48
CA ASP A 296 -26.27 4.09 -8.75
C ASP A 296 -25.35 2.87 -8.83
N ALA A 297 -24.12 3.01 -8.34
CA ALA A 297 -23.15 1.93 -8.29
C ALA A 297 -22.36 1.95 -6.98
N VAL A 298 -21.88 0.79 -6.56
CA VAL A 298 -21.06 0.62 -5.36
C VAL A 298 -19.74 -0.06 -5.71
N VAL A 299 -18.63 0.48 -5.21
CA VAL A 299 -17.30 -0.15 -5.29
C VAL A 299 -16.87 -0.61 -3.90
N LEU A 300 -16.71 -1.93 -3.74
CA LEU A 300 -16.16 -2.55 -2.54
C LEU A 300 -14.62 -2.58 -2.62
N ALA A 301 -13.98 -1.61 -1.98
CA ALA A 301 -12.52 -1.49 -1.85
C ALA A 301 -12.08 -1.62 -0.39
N THR A 302 -12.71 -2.55 0.34
CA THR A 302 -12.67 -2.67 1.80
C THR A 302 -11.38 -3.31 2.33
N GLY A 303 -10.51 -3.77 1.44
CA GLY A 303 -9.35 -4.57 1.78
C GLY A 303 -9.67 -6.04 2.03
N GLY A 304 -8.62 -6.86 2.13
CA GLY A 304 -8.70 -8.26 2.52
C GLY A 304 -8.70 -8.43 4.05
N VAL A 305 -8.10 -9.52 4.54
CA VAL A 305 -7.99 -9.81 5.98
C VAL A 305 -7.20 -8.74 6.73
N LEU A 306 -6.00 -8.40 6.23
CA LEU A 306 -5.14 -7.36 6.84
C LEU A 306 -5.81 -5.98 6.87
N GLY A 307 -6.61 -5.66 5.86
CA GLY A 307 -7.34 -4.40 5.78
C GLY A 307 -8.61 -4.35 6.63
N GLY A 308 -9.04 -5.49 7.20
CA GLY A 308 -10.27 -5.61 7.98
C GLY A 308 -11.56 -5.65 7.15
N GLY A 309 -11.48 -5.77 5.83
CA GLY A 309 -12.64 -5.95 4.95
C GLY A 309 -13.19 -7.37 4.99
N VAL A 310 -12.31 -8.35 5.16
CA VAL A 310 -12.65 -9.76 5.42
C VAL A 310 -12.25 -10.08 6.86
N LEU A 311 -13.16 -10.65 7.63
CA LEU A 311 -12.94 -11.11 8.98
C LEU A 311 -12.72 -12.61 8.99
N TYR A 312 -11.76 -13.08 9.78
CA TYR A 312 -11.65 -14.48 10.15
C TYR A 312 -12.56 -14.74 11.35
N THR A 313 -13.65 -15.47 11.11
CA THR A 313 -14.71 -15.78 12.07
C THR A 313 -14.94 -17.29 12.07
N PRO A 314 -14.00 -18.07 12.60
CA PRO A 314 -14.12 -19.52 12.56
C PRO A 314 -15.27 -19.98 13.48
N PRO A 315 -15.89 -21.15 13.22
CA PRO A 315 -17.13 -21.57 13.90
C PRO A 315 -17.01 -21.63 15.43
N GLU A 316 -15.83 -21.93 15.96
CA GLU A 316 -15.52 -21.95 17.39
C GLU A 316 -15.47 -20.56 18.03
N HIS A 317 -15.30 -19.50 17.26
CA HIS A 317 -15.27 -18.13 17.78
C HIS A 317 -16.68 -17.74 18.25
N GLY A 318 -16.90 -17.78 19.56
CA GLY A 318 -18.20 -17.54 20.19
C GLY A 318 -18.98 -18.81 20.53
N ALA A 319 -18.44 -20.00 20.22
CA ALA A 319 -18.86 -21.24 20.86
C ALA A 319 -18.29 -21.21 22.30
N GLY A 320 -19.16 -21.28 23.31
CA GLY A 320 -18.74 -21.28 24.71
C GLY A 320 -18.09 -22.61 25.11
N PRO A 321 -18.38 -23.19 26.29
CA PRO A 321 -17.94 -24.55 26.61
C PRO A 321 -18.58 -25.60 25.68
N ASP A 322 -19.67 -25.25 24.99
CA ASP A 322 -20.35 -26.09 24.02
C ASP A 322 -19.71 -25.97 22.63
N MET A 323 -19.60 -27.09 21.92
CA MET A 323 -19.18 -27.12 20.52
C MET A 323 -20.12 -26.28 19.65
N PRO A 324 -19.63 -25.64 18.57
CA PRO A 324 -20.48 -24.89 17.67
C PRO A 324 -21.60 -25.78 17.09
N PRO A 325 -22.83 -25.24 16.90
CA PRO A 325 -24.00 -26.03 16.52
C PRO A 325 -23.91 -26.63 15.10
N GLY A 326 -22.91 -26.25 14.32
CA GLY A 326 -22.60 -26.80 13.01
C GLY A 326 -21.43 -26.08 12.34
N GLY A 327 -20.94 -26.66 11.25
CA GLY A 327 -19.93 -26.00 10.41
C GLY A 327 -20.44 -24.68 9.85
N ARG A 328 -19.56 -23.68 9.78
CA ARG A 328 -19.81 -22.37 9.16
C ARG A 328 -18.63 -22.00 8.27
N LEU A 329 -18.84 -21.03 7.40
CA LEU A 329 -17.74 -20.41 6.66
C LEU A 329 -16.79 -19.71 7.66
N PRO A 330 -15.48 -19.97 7.57
CA PRO A 330 -14.50 -19.39 8.51
C PRO A 330 -14.19 -17.92 8.23
N PHE A 331 -14.72 -17.36 7.14
CA PHE A 331 -14.54 -15.96 6.77
C PHE A 331 -15.88 -15.31 6.45
N ALA A 332 -15.98 -14.02 6.78
CA ALA A 332 -17.11 -13.17 6.45
C ALA A 332 -16.62 -11.79 6.04
N LEU A 333 -17.43 -11.03 5.29
CA LEU A 333 -17.19 -9.60 5.17
C LEU A 333 -17.45 -8.92 6.51
N SER A 334 -16.78 -7.78 6.75
CA SER A 334 -17.02 -6.97 7.94
C SER A 334 -18.37 -6.23 7.96
N PHE A 335 -19.18 -6.41 6.92
CA PHE A 335 -20.53 -5.88 6.73
C PHE A 335 -21.35 -6.82 5.83
N ALA A 336 -22.68 -6.69 5.85
CA ALA A 336 -23.55 -7.48 4.99
C ALA A 336 -23.55 -6.93 3.54
N ALA A 337 -23.38 -7.79 2.55
CA ALA A 337 -23.47 -7.43 1.13
C ALA A 337 -23.88 -8.65 0.28
N PRO A 338 -24.54 -8.45 -0.87
CA PRO A 338 -25.00 -9.52 -1.75
C PRO A 338 -23.83 -10.03 -2.62
N VAL A 339 -22.80 -10.59 -1.97
CA VAL A 339 -21.61 -11.11 -2.64
C VAL A 339 -21.23 -12.48 -2.09
N GLN A 340 -20.47 -13.24 -2.87
CA GLN A 340 -19.93 -14.53 -2.48
C GLN A 340 -18.43 -14.42 -2.20
N LEU A 341 -17.95 -15.04 -1.13
CA LEU A 341 -16.51 -15.14 -0.84
C LEU A 341 -15.90 -16.39 -1.49
N GLY A 342 -14.62 -16.31 -1.81
CA GLY A 342 -13.83 -17.39 -2.38
C GLY A 342 -12.33 -17.17 -2.19
N ASP A 343 -11.53 -18.12 -2.69
CA ASP A 343 -10.07 -18.16 -2.55
C ASP A 343 -9.33 -18.27 -3.89
N GLY A 344 -10.04 -18.05 -5.01
CA GLY A 344 -9.52 -18.20 -6.38
C GLY A 344 -9.70 -19.59 -6.99
N HIS A 345 -9.93 -20.62 -6.19
CA HIS A 345 -10.26 -21.96 -6.67
C HIS A 345 -11.77 -22.19 -6.76
N GLY A 346 -12.54 -21.38 -6.05
CA GLY A 346 -13.99 -21.37 -6.12
C GLY A 346 -14.60 -20.64 -4.94
N PRO A 347 -15.91 -20.81 -4.74
CA PRO A 347 -16.59 -20.42 -3.51
C PRO A 347 -15.92 -21.01 -2.28
N LEU A 348 -15.88 -20.24 -1.19
CA LEU A 348 -15.58 -20.83 0.10
C LEU A 348 -16.69 -21.82 0.46
N GLU A 349 -16.28 -23.02 0.87
CA GLU A 349 -17.19 -24.05 1.35
C GLU A 349 -17.14 -24.15 2.88
N VAL A 350 -18.20 -24.71 3.45
CA VAL A 350 -18.22 -25.07 4.86
C VAL A 350 -17.18 -26.16 5.09
N VAL A 351 -16.19 -25.88 5.91
CA VAL A 351 -15.16 -26.86 6.26
C VAL A 351 -15.76 -27.96 7.13
N SER A 352 -15.32 -29.20 6.91
CA SER A 352 -15.77 -30.38 7.68
C SER A 352 -15.30 -30.36 9.14
N SER A 353 -14.28 -29.54 9.45
CA SER A 353 -13.81 -29.29 10.81
C SER A 353 -14.74 -28.33 11.54
N LEU A 354 -15.12 -28.71 12.78
CA LEU A 354 -15.85 -27.82 13.70
C LEU A 354 -15.00 -26.65 14.19
N PHE A 355 -13.68 -26.68 13.96
CA PHE A 355 -12.70 -25.69 14.41
C PHE A 355 -12.16 -24.82 13.26
N GLY A 356 -12.87 -24.76 12.13
CA GLY A 356 -12.38 -24.04 10.97
C GLY A 356 -11.18 -24.72 10.28
N PRO A 357 -10.56 -24.02 9.31
CA PRO A 357 -9.38 -24.50 8.61
C PRO A 357 -8.13 -24.46 9.50
N ALA A 358 -7.25 -25.46 9.34
CA ALA A 358 -5.94 -25.50 9.98
C ALA A 358 -5.02 -24.41 9.40
N LEU A 359 -5.01 -23.21 10.03
CA LEU A 359 -4.28 -22.05 9.52
C LEU A 359 -2.75 -22.24 9.51
N ASP A 360 -2.22 -23.09 10.37
CA ASP A 360 -0.83 -23.54 10.34
C ASP A 360 -0.48 -24.25 9.02
N ALA A 361 -1.43 -25.01 8.46
CA ALA A 361 -1.25 -25.72 7.19
C ALA A 361 -1.61 -24.88 5.97
N ILE A 362 -2.61 -24.00 6.06
CA ILE A 362 -3.16 -23.32 4.88
C ILE A 362 -3.17 -21.80 4.93
N GLY A 363 -3.01 -21.19 6.11
CA GLY A 363 -3.05 -19.75 6.28
C GLY A 363 -1.85 -19.04 5.66
N TRP A 364 -0.68 -19.68 5.70
CA TRP A 364 0.60 -19.10 5.27
C TRP A 364 0.93 -19.43 3.81
N PRO A 365 1.61 -18.52 3.08
CA PRO A 365 2.10 -18.81 1.74
C PRO A 365 3.12 -19.96 1.78
N SER A 366 3.01 -20.86 0.80
CA SER A 366 3.96 -21.95 0.56
C SER A 366 4.58 -21.78 -0.83
N LYS A 367 5.59 -22.62 -1.18
CA LYS A 367 6.42 -22.42 -2.38
C LYS A 367 5.63 -22.09 -3.65
N ASP A 368 4.48 -22.72 -3.86
CA ASP A 368 3.68 -22.61 -5.08
C ASP A 368 2.21 -22.24 -4.81
N ARG A 369 1.85 -21.89 -3.57
CA ARG A 369 0.47 -21.53 -3.21
C ARG A 369 0.44 -20.30 -2.32
N GLN A 370 -0.41 -19.34 -2.69
CA GLN A 370 -0.76 -18.23 -1.82
C GLN A 370 -1.39 -18.74 -0.52
N GLY A 371 -1.11 -18.07 0.60
CA GLY A 371 -1.75 -18.41 1.87
C GLY A 371 -3.25 -18.06 1.84
N LEU A 372 -4.09 -18.85 2.50
CA LEU A 372 -5.55 -18.61 2.51
C LEU A 372 -5.90 -17.22 3.06
N LEU A 373 -5.16 -16.72 4.04
CA LEU A 373 -5.38 -15.39 4.62
C LEU A 373 -5.13 -14.26 3.61
N GLU A 374 -4.31 -14.51 2.60
CA GLU A 374 -4.07 -13.57 1.51
C GLU A 374 -5.01 -13.85 0.33
N ALA A 375 -5.37 -15.10 0.06
CA ALA A 375 -6.19 -15.48 -1.08
C ALA A 375 -7.68 -15.19 -0.89
N VAL A 376 -8.19 -15.21 0.34
CA VAL A 376 -9.62 -15.02 0.59
C VAL A 376 -10.09 -13.61 0.21
N GLY A 377 -11.24 -13.53 -0.47
CA GLY A 377 -11.89 -12.28 -0.86
C GLY A 377 -13.24 -12.52 -1.54
N VAL A 378 -13.80 -11.50 -2.16
CA VAL A 378 -15.04 -11.57 -2.95
C VAL A 378 -14.74 -12.20 -4.31
N LEU A 379 -15.58 -13.15 -4.72
CA LEU A 379 -15.60 -13.70 -6.06
C LEU A 379 -16.23 -12.70 -7.03
N CYS A 380 -15.52 -12.43 -8.14
CA CYS A 380 -16.00 -11.53 -9.17
C CYS A 380 -15.44 -11.90 -10.54
N GLN A 381 -16.16 -11.53 -11.61
CA GLN A 381 -15.65 -11.57 -12.97
C GLN A 381 -14.95 -10.24 -13.28
N GLY A 382 -13.62 -10.26 -13.32
CA GLY A 382 -12.84 -9.02 -13.42
C GLY A 382 -12.99 -8.20 -12.14
N VAL A 383 -13.81 -7.14 -12.19
CA VAL A 383 -14.18 -6.31 -11.02
C VAL A 383 -15.67 -6.41 -10.68
N HIS A 384 -16.47 -7.20 -11.40
CA HIS A 384 -17.92 -7.27 -11.20
C HIS A 384 -18.32 -8.41 -10.26
N ALA A 385 -18.83 -8.06 -9.07
CA ALA A 385 -19.48 -9.02 -8.18
C ALA A 385 -20.96 -9.22 -8.54
N ALA A 386 -21.62 -8.14 -8.97
CA ALA A 386 -22.97 -8.16 -9.54
C ALA A 386 -23.12 -6.94 -10.48
N PRO A 387 -24.23 -6.80 -11.24
CA PRO A 387 -24.50 -5.59 -12.02
C PRO A 387 -24.40 -4.34 -11.13
N ARG A 388 -23.51 -3.40 -11.49
CA ARG A 388 -23.25 -2.15 -10.77
C ARG A 388 -22.70 -2.30 -9.33
N LEU A 389 -22.41 -3.53 -8.88
CA LEU A 389 -21.66 -3.82 -7.64
C LEU A 389 -20.27 -4.34 -8.00
N LEU A 390 -19.27 -3.52 -7.71
CA LEU A 390 -17.90 -3.74 -8.13
C LEU A 390 -17.01 -4.03 -6.92
N VAL A 391 -15.86 -4.65 -7.16
CA VAL A 391 -14.86 -4.97 -6.14
C VAL A 391 -13.49 -4.58 -6.65
N ALA A 392 -12.64 -4.05 -5.77
CA ALA A 392 -11.29 -3.61 -6.12
C ALA A 392 -10.24 -3.96 -5.05
N GLY A 393 -9.01 -4.11 -5.50
CA GLY A 393 -7.82 -4.39 -4.68
C GLY A 393 -7.93 -5.65 -3.85
N ASP A 394 -7.50 -5.55 -2.59
CA ASP A 394 -7.38 -6.70 -1.70
C ASP A 394 -8.72 -7.35 -1.34
N ALA A 395 -9.84 -6.69 -1.66
CA ALA A 395 -11.16 -7.28 -1.49
C ALA A 395 -11.48 -8.37 -2.53
N ILE A 396 -10.75 -8.46 -3.65
CA ILE A 396 -10.96 -9.49 -4.68
C ILE A 396 -10.26 -10.79 -4.26
N ALA A 397 -10.90 -11.94 -4.43
CA ALA A 397 -10.28 -13.25 -4.17
C ALA A 397 -9.05 -13.53 -5.07
N ALA A 398 -8.02 -14.15 -4.48
CA ALA A 398 -6.79 -14.64 -5.11
C ALA A 398 -6.04 -13.65 -6.01
N ARG A 399 -6.19 -12.36 -5.72
CA ARG A 399 -5.40 -11.33 -6.39
C ARG A 399 -4.09 -11.08 -5.66
N PRO A 400 -3.02 -10.73 -6.39
CA PRO A 400 -1.82 -10.17 -5.80
C PRO A 400 -2.16 -9.02 -4.84
N ARG A 401 -1.65 -9.11 -3.61
CA ARG A 401 -1.82 -8.09 -2.57
C ARG A 401 -0.73 -7.03 -2.70
N THR A 402 -0.73 -6.33 -3.82
CA THR A 402 0.31 -5.35 -4.19
C THR A 402 -0.33 -4.00 -4.50
N LEU A 403 0.41 -2.91 -4.28
CA LEU A 403 -0.15 -1.56 -4.38
C LEU A 403 -0.54 -1.18 -5.81
N LEU A 404 0.22 -1.61 -6.83
CA LEU A 404 -0.13 -1.32 -8.23
C LEU A 404 -1.30 -2.16 -8.73
N GLU A 405 -1.42 -3.43 -8.30
CA GLU A 405 -2.61 -4.24 -8.64
C GLU A 405 -3.86 -3.68 -7.95
N ALA A 406 -3.74 -3.23 -6.69
CA ALA A 406 -4.81 -2.55 -5.98
C ALA A 406 -5.26 -1.28 -6.69
N ALA A 407 -4.32 -0.42 -7.09
CA ALA A 407 -4.64 0.78 -7.86
C ALA A 407 -5.25 0.45 -9.23
N ALA A 408 -4.68 -0.50 -9.98
CA ALA A 408 -5.15 -0.86 -11.31
C ALA A 408 -6.59 -1.41 -11.30
N THR A 409 -6.92 -2.28 -10.35
CA THR A 409 -8.28 -2.78 -10.16
C THR A 409 -9.22 -1.69 -9.67
N GLY A 410 -8.75 -0.76 -8.83
CA GLY A 410 -9.48 0.45 -8.44
C GLY A 410 -9.86 1.33 -9.64
N LEU A 411 -8.90 1.67 -10.50
CA LEU A 411 -9.15 2.46 -11.72
C LEU A 411 -10.16 1.78 -12.65
N ARG A 412 -10.06 0.46 -12.78
CA ARG A 412 -11.02 -0.31 -13.58
C ARG A 412 -12.42 -0.23 -12.96
N ALA A 413 -12.56 -0.49 -11.67
CA ALA A 413 -13.85 -0.38 -10.98
C ALA A 413 -14.43 1.03 -11.06
N GLY A 414 -13.62 2.08 -10.92
CA GLY A 414 -14.08 3.46 -11.09
C GLY A 414 -14.56 3.78 -12.51
N THR A 415 -13.94 3.16 -13.53
CA THR A 415 -14.38 3.30 -14.93
C THR A 415 -15.72 2.58 -15.16
N GLU A 416 -15.82 1.32 -14.74
CA GLU A 416 -17.05 0.52 -14.88
C GLU A 416 -18.22 1.12 -14.08
N ALA A 417 -17.94 1.70 -12.90
CA ALA A 417 -18.95 2.40 -12.09
C ALA A 417 -19.57 3.58 -12.84
N ALA A 418 -18.77 4.27 -13.67
CA ALA A 418 -19.20 5.42 -14.46
C ALA A 418 -19.91 5.03 -15.78
N SER A 419 -19.54 3.89 -16.37
CA SER A 419 -20.03 3.48 -17.70
C SER A 419 -21.31 2.65 -17.73
N GLY A 420 -21.66 1.98 -16.62
CA GLY A 420 -22.81 1.06 -16.59
C GLY A 420 -24.14 1.69 -16.20
#